data_AF-A0A1M2W6Y3-F1
#
_entry.id   AF-A0A1M2W6Y3-F1
#
_cell.length_a   1.000
_cell.length_b   1.000
_cell.length_c   1.000
_cell.angle_alpha   90.00
_cell.angle_beta   90.00
_cell.angle_gamma   90.00
#
_symmetry.space_group_name_H-M   'P 1'
#
loop_
_entity.id
_entity.type
_entity.pdbx_description
1 polymer ?
#
loop_
_entity_poly.entity_id
_entity_poly.type
_entity_poly.pdbx_seq_one_letter_code
_entity_poly.pdbx_strand_id
1 'polypeptide(L)'
;MDRLDCLTPNSIALVKPLPCQAFLSSFTRLEVTAAGDDLHLIADGPHSGLWIQALCHDRWDEWLARLCTMFPLSSVTTLLASAVDRRIIPSLLRQLPRLITVAVHIRAGPLDEYEDAPTPSHELASSLYAALGDIELPHLEVLALGARAAHPDKLSPADLISMVAARSRRGTPLQRLDIDLINFRPDIHAQRPMAPDVDLFRAAFAPAAEHVGALQLFKNADVCHFELREMWAMPEAERYWNIPEDSIPFYRLYWH
;
A
#
# COMPACT_ATOMS: atom_id res chain seq x y z
N MET A 1 -28.58 -20.63 13.18
CA MET A 1 -27.48 -19.74 12.74
C MET A 1 -27.76 -18.40 13.37
N ASP A 2 -27.12 -18.13 14.51
CA ASP A 2 -27.22 -16.83 15.15
C ASP A 2 -26.43 -15.84 14.29
N ARG A 3 -27.14 -14.85 13.74
CA ARG A 3 -26.51 -13.74 13.02
C ARG A 3 -25.61 -13.01 14.01
N LEU A 4 -24.32 -12.94 13.73
CA LEU A 4 -23.43 -11.97 14.35
C LEU A 4 -23.91 -10.59 13.91
N ASP A 5 -24.55 -9.85 14.81
CA ASP A 5 -24.92 -8.47 14.58
C ASP A 5 -23.64 -7.62 14.47
N CYS A 6 -23.43 -7.00 13.32
CA CYS A 6 -22.38 -5.99 13.15
C CYS A 6 -22.71 -4.79 14.06
N LEU A 7 -22.03 -4.72 15.21
CA LEU A 7 -22.05 -3.53 16.04
C LEU A 7 -21.24 -2.43 15.33
N THR A 8 -21.92 -1.43 14.78
CA THR A 8 -21.29 -0.18 14.35
C THR A 8 -20.56 0.44 15.55
N PRO A 9 -19.23 0.59 15.53
CA PRO A 9 -18.46 1.02 16.69
C PRO A 9 -18.51 2.55 16.81
N ASN A 10 -19.69 3.11 17.07
CA ASN A 10 -19.80 4.54 17.37
C ASN A 10 -19.25 4.89 18.76
N SER A 11 -18.89 3.89 19.57
CA SER A 11 -18.36 4.11 20.92
C SER A 11 -17.67 2.87 21.51
N ILE A 12 -16.78 2.18 20.77
CA ILE A 12 -15.80 1.30 21.42
C ILE A 12 -14.68 2.21 21.95
N ALA A 13 -14.93 2.88 23.07
CA ALA A 13 -13.84 3.32 23.92
C ALA A 13 -13.29 2.04 24.56
N LEU A 14 -12.10 1.58 24.16
CA LEU A 14 -11.38 0.58 24.94
C LEU A 14 -11.14 1.20 26.34
N VAL A 15 -12.00 0.85 27.31
CA VAL A 15 -12.08 1.46 28.65
C VAL A 15 -10.77 1.26 29.46
N LYS A 16 -9.85 0.44 28.94
CA LYS A 16 -8.46 0.37 29.38
C LYS A 16 -7.56 0.35 28.14
N PRO A 17 -6.43 1.08 28.11
CA PRO A 17 -5.39 0.81 27.11
C PRO A 17 -5.10 -0.69 27.20
N LEU A 18 -5.25 -1.40 26.09
CA LEU A 18 -5.03 -2.83 26.10
C LEU A 18 -3.64 -3.12 26.74
N PRO A 19 -3.48 -4.17 27.57
CA PRO A 19 -2.19 -4.59 28.12
C PRO A 19 -1.10 -4.86 27.06
N CYS A 20 -1.49 -4.78 25.78
CA CYS A 20 -0.73 -5.09 24.59
C CYS A 20 -0.04 -3.87 23.95
N GLN A 21 0.12 -2.74 24.63
CA GLN A 21 0.85 -1.60 24.03
C GLN A 21 2.28 -1.99 23.62
N ALA A 22 2.94 -2.81 24.42
CA ALA A 22 4.25 -3.40 24.06
C ALA A 22 4.16 -4.27 22.79
N PHE A 23 3.11 -5.10 22.70
CA PHE A 23 2.83 -5.95 21.53
C PHE A 23 2.50 -5.13 20.27
N LEU A 24 1.78 -4.01 20.39
CA LEU A 24 1.46 -3.15 19.25
C LEU A 24 2.66 -2.28 18.86
N SER A 25 3.51 -1.91 19.83
CA SER A 25 4.69 -1.09 19.59
C SER A 25 5.82 -1.82 18.85
N SER A 26 5.77 -3.15 18.76
CA SER A 26 6.74 -3.93 17.99
C SER A 26 6.44 -3.97 16.50
N PHE A 27 5.31 -3.45 16.03
CA PHE A 27 5.03 -3.41 14.60
C PHE A 27 6.02 -2.53 13.85
N THR A 28 6.72 -3.12 12.90
CA THR A 28 7.69 -2.46 12.02
C THR A 28 7.19 -2.36 10.58
N ARG A 29 6.18 -3.16 10.22
CA ARG A 29 5.61 -3.24 8.89
C ARG A 29 4.10 -3.07 8.95
N LEU A 30 3.55 -2.32 8.01
CA LEU A 30 2.12 -2.21 7.76
C LEU A 30 1.85 -2.52 6.28
N GLU A 31 0.94 -3.43 6.04
CA GLU A 31 0.37 -3.71 4.74
C GLU A 31 -1.11 -3.29 4.75
N VAL A 32 -1.52 -2.59 3.70
CA VAL A 32 -2.93 -2.22 3.49
C VAL A 32 -3.32 -2.52 2.04
N THR A 33 -4.34 -3.34 1.87
CA THR A 33 -4.95 -3.57 0.58
C THR A 33 -6.45 -3.34 0.67
N ALA A 34 -7.00 -2.58 -0.27
CA ALA A 34 -8.45 -2.45 -0.40
C ALA A 34 -8.87 -2.73 -1.84
N ALA A 35 -10.02 -3.38 -2.03
CA ALA A 35 -10.64 -3.49 -3.35
C ALA A 35 -12.15 -3.62 -3.21
N GLY A 36 -12.88 -2.66 -3.80
CA GLY A 36 -14.31 -2.56 -3.58
C GLY A 36 -14.62 -2.36 -2.09
N ASP A 37 -15.44 -3.25 -1.55
CA ASP A 37 -15.87 -3.21 -0.14
C ASP A 37 -14.90 -3.94 0.80
N ASP A 38 -13.88 -4.60 0.25
CA ASP A 38 -12.97 -5.40 1.05
C ASP A 38 -11.76 -4.59 1.49
N LEU A 39 -11.37 -4.74 2.76
CA LEU A 39 -10.12 -4.26 3.33
C LEU A 39 -9.35 -5.41 3.97
N HIS A 40 -8.07 -5.47 3.63
CA HIS A 40 -7.07 -6.29 4.27
C HIS A 40 -6.00 -5.38 4.86
N LEU A 41 -5.75 -5.55 6.16
CA LEU A 41 -4.71 -4.83 6.86
C LEU A 41 -3.91 -5.81 7.69
N ILE A 42 -2.59 -5.81 7.47
CA ILE A 42 -1.66 -6.63 8.24
C ILE A 42 -0.60 -5.71 8.80
N ALA A 43 -0.48 -5.68 10.13
CA ALA A 43 0.65 -5.06 10.80
C ALA A 43 1.48 -6.15 11.46
N ASP A 44 2.80 -6.13 11.25
CA ASP A 44 3.67 -7.14 11.86
C ASP A 44 5.02 -6.58 12.28
N GLY A 45 5.67 -7.35 13.16
CA GLY A 45 6.98 -7.04 13.70
C GLY A 45 7.65 -8.28 14.31
N PRO A 46 8.80 -8.13 14.97
CA PRO A 46 9.59 -9.26 15.46
C PRO A 46 8.88 -10.16 16.49
N HIS A 47 7.83 -9.65 17.14
CA HIS A 47 7.20 -10.31 18.29
C HIS A 47 5.69 -10.49 18.18
N SER A 48 5.06 -9.88 17.17
CA SER A 48 3.61 -9.72 17.14
C SER A 48 3.09 -9.37 15.76
N GLY A 49 1.88 -9.84 15.49
CA GLY A 49 1.14 -9.50 14.28
C GLY A 49 -0.30 -9.11 14.61
N LEU A 50 -0.87 -8.23 13.80
CA LEU A 50 -2.28 -7.91 13.75
C LEU A 50 -2.77 -8.12 12.32
N TRP A 51 -3.81 -8.91 12.17
CA TRP A 51 -4.50 -9.13 10.90
C TRP A 51 -5.93 -8.65 11.06
N ILE A 52 -6.34 -7.73 10.20
CA ILE A 52 -7.73 -7.28 10.06
C ILE A 52 -8.17 -7.57 8.63
N GLN A 53 -9.22 -8.36 8.51
CA GLN A 53 -9.94 -8.56 7.27
C GLN A 53 -11.38 -8.12 7.52
N ALA A 54 -11.88 -7.23 6.67
CA ALA A 54 -13.20 -6.67 6.88
C ALA A 54 -13.87 -6.31 5.56
N LEU A 55 -15.20 -6.42 5.57
CA LEU A 55 -16.10 -6.00 4.50
C LEU A 55 -16.83 -4.75 4.99
N CYS A 56 -16.75 -3.66 4.24
CA CYS A 56 -17.46 -2.42 4.56
C CYS A 56 -17.94 -1.76 3.26
N HIS A 57 -19.25 -1.56 3.19
CA HIS A 57 -19.90 -0.82 2.10
C HIS A 57 -19.71 0.71 2.22
N ASP A 58 -19.15 1.18 3.34
CA ASP A 58 -18.88 2.60 3.63
C ASP A 58 -17.37 2.92 3.60
N ARG A 59 -17.05 4.22 3.62
CA ARG A 59 -15.70 4.74 3.34
C ARG A 59 -14.66 4.33 4.39
N TRP A 60 -13.72 3.46 3.99
CA TRP A 60 -12.57 3.03 4.79
C TRP A 60 -11.63 4.17 5.24
N ASP A 61 -11.67 5.32 4.56
CA ASP A 61 -10.77 6.44 4.79
C ASP A 61 -10.88 7.02 6.20
N GLU A 62 -12.10 7.16 6.75
CA GLU A 62 -12.30 7.67 8.12
C GLU A 62 -11.77 6.71 9.19
N TRP A 63 -12.00 5.41 9.01
CA TRP A 63 -11.50 4.39 9.94
C TRP A 63 -9.98 4.29 9.89
N LEU A 64 -9.39 4.28 8.69
CA LEU A 64 -7.93 4.25 8.49
C LEU A 64 -7.24 5.54 8.94
N ALA A 65 -7.89 6.69 8.81
CA ALA A 65 -7.40 7.96 9.36
C ALA A 65 -7.30 7.93 10.90
N ARG A 66 -8.05 7.02 11.55
CA ARG A 66 -8.02 6.82 13.00
C ARG A 66 -7.16 5.63 13.42
N LEU A 67 -6.53 4.92 12.48
CA LEU A 67 -5.79 3.69 12.76
C LEU A 67 -4.72 3.89 13.84
N CYS A 68 -3.93 4.97 13.78
CA CYS A 68 -2.89 5.23 14.78
C CYS A 68 -3.41 5.71 16.13
N THR A 69 -4.69 6.10 16.22
CA THR A 69 -5.35 6.34 17.51
C THR A 69 -5.74 5.03 18.20
N MET A 70 -5.94 3.96 17.41
CA MET A 70 -6.28 2.62 17.90
C MET A 70 -5.03 1.76 18.14
N PHE A 71 -3.98 1.94 17.33
CA PHE A 71 -2.75 1.17 17.38
C PHE A 71 -1.52 2.09 17.36
N PRO A 72 -0.56 1.97 18.27
CA PRO A 72 0.69 2.75 18.23
C PRO A 72 1.59 2.29 17.06
N LEU A 73 1.34 2.80 15.86
CA LEU A 73 2.11 2.46 14.65
C LEU A 73 3.35 3.34 14.44
N SER A 74 3.77 4.10 15.46
CA SER A 74 4.93 4.99 15.38
C SER A 74 6.25 4.26 15.11
N SER A 75 6.30 2.95 15.37
CA SER A 75 7.47 2.10 15.12
C SER A 75 7.53 1.55 13.70
N VAL A 76 6.47 1.73 12.90
CA VAL A 76 6.41 1.22 11.53
C VAL A 76 7.39 1.98 10.64
N THR A 77 8.27 1.23 10.01
CA THR A 77 9.28 1.70 9.07
C THR A 77 8.95 1.35 7.63
N THR A 78 8.04 0.40 7.41
CA THR A 78 7.68 -0.09 6.07
C THR A 78 6.18 -0.06 5.87
N LEU A 79 5.73 0.65 4.84
CA LEU A 79 4.35 0.64 4.37
C LEU A 79 4.28 -0.06 3.00
N LEU A 80 3.42 -1.06 2.87
CA LEU A 80 3.03 -1.65 1.60
C LEU A 80 1.56 -1.36 1.35
N ALA A 81 1.22 -0.84 0.17
CA ALA A 81 -0.15 -0.47 -0.16
C ALA A 81 -0.60 -0.95 -1.55
N SER A 82 -1.86 -1.38 -1.65
CA SER A 82 -2.47 -1.96 -2.84
C SER A 82 -3.86 -1.46 -3.13
N ALA A 83 -4.11 -1.02 -4.37
CA ALA A 83 -5.46 -0.78 -4.90
C ALA A 83 -6.34 0.11 -3.97
N VAL A 84 -5.72 0.91 -3.12
CA VAL A 84 -6.39 1.70 -2.11
C VAL A 84 -6.93 3.00 -2.69
N ASP A 85 -8.06 3.48 -2.17
CA ASP A 85 -8.59 4.82 -2.45
C ASP A 85 -7.47 5.88 -2.31
N ARG A 86 -7.42 6.85 -3.23
CA ARG A 86 -6.44 7.94 -3.27
C ARG A 86 -6.28 8.71 -1.95
N ARG A 87 -7.26 8.63 -1.05
CA ARG A 87 -7.28 9.28 0.28
C ARG A 87 -6.64 8.45 1.40
N ILE A 88 -6.52 7.13 1.22
CA ILE A 88 -6.03 6.21 2.26
C ILE A 88 -4.52 6.39 2.48
N ILE A 89 -3.70 6.30 1.43
CA ILE A 89 -2.24 6.39 1.58
C ILE A 89 -1.82 7.72 2.22
N PRO A 90 -2.29 8.89 1.75
CA PRO A 90 -1.97 10.16 2.41
C PRO A 90 -2.34 10.17 3.90
N SER A 91 -3.47 9.57 4.26
CA SER A 91 -3.91 9.50 5.66
C SER A 91 -3.01 8.59 6.50
N LEU A 92 -2.53 7.48 5.95
CA LEU A 92 -1.55 6.61 6.61
C LEU A 92 -0.19 7.29 6.75
N LEU A 93 0.33 7.91 5.69
CA LEU A 93 1.65 8.58 5.71
C LEU A 93 1.76 9.62 6.83
N ARG A 94 0.71 10.40 7.10
CA ARG A 94 0.69 11.39 8.20
C ARG A 94 0.85 10.76 9.58
N GLN A 95 0.49 9.49 9.73
CA GLN A 95 0.50 8.81 11.02
C GLN A 95 1.74 7.91 11.21
N LEU A 96 2.62 7.82 10.21
CA LEU A 96 3.79 6.92 10.18
C LEU A 96 5.09 7.72 10.00
N PRO A 97 5.52 8.52 11.00
CA PRO A 97 6.63 9.46 10.85
C PRO A 97 8.01 8.81 10.69
N ARG A 98 8.14 7.50 10.98
CA ARG A 98 9.39 6.74 10.91
C ARG A 98 9.54 5.89 9.65
N LEU A 99 8.71 6.11 8.64
CA LEU A 99 8.80 5.37 7.38
C LEU A 99 10.18 5.53 6.73
N ILE A 100 10.77 4.38 6.42
CA ILE A 100 12.00 4.21 5.64
C ILE A 100 11.65 3.75 4.23
N THR A 101 10.63 2.89 4.10
CA THR A 101 10.20 2.31 2.83
C THR A 101 8.71 2.47 2.65
N VAL A 102 8.33 2.97 1.47
CA VAL A 102 6.95 2.98 0.98
C VAL A 102 6.93 2.20 -0.32
N ALA A 103 6.16 1.12 -0.36
CA ALA A 103 5.91 0.33 -1.56
C ALA A 103 4.43 0.43 -1.91
N VAL A 104 4.11 0.89 -3.12
CA VAL A 104 2.73 1.03 -3.57
C VAL A 104 2.59 0.36 -4.91
N HIS A 105 1.64 -0.56 -5.04
CA HIS A 105 1.31 -1.09 -6.34
C HIS A 105 0.01 -0.50 -6.88
N ILE A 106 0.15 0.11 -8.05
CA ILE A 106 -0.83 0.87 -8.79
C ILE A 106 -1.30 0.00 -9.97
N ARG A 107 -2.60 -0.20 -10.06
CA ARG A 107 -3.24 -0.95 -11.13
C ARG A 107 -4.01 0.02 -12.00
N ALA A 108 -3.56 0.23 -13.23
CA ALA A 108 -4.43 0.76 -14.27
C ALA A 108 -5.35 -0.40 -14.69
N GLY A 109 -6.66 -0.24 -14.48
CA GLY A 109 -7.64 -1.23 -14.93
C GLY A 109 -7.80 -1.20 -16.45
N PRO A 110 -8.45 -2.22 -17.05
CA PRO A 110 -8.83 -2.19 -18.46
C PRO A 110 -9.56 -0.91 -18.86
N LEU A 111 -10.45 -0.42 -17.99
CA LEU A 111 -11.21 0.81 -18.20
C LEU A 111 -10.33 2.08 -18.14
N ASP A 112 -9.21 2.03 -17.42
CA ASP A 112 -8.27 3.16 -17.32
C ASP A 112 -7.45 3.31 -18.61
N GLU A 113 -7.34 2.27 -19.43
CA GLU A 113 -6.54 2.31 -20.66
C GLU A 113 -7.27 2.95 -21.86
N TYR A 114 -8.60 3.10 -21.79
CA TYR A 114 -9.42 3.61 -22.89
C TYR A 114 -9.82 5.08 -22.78
N GLU A 115 -9.64 5.73 -21.62
CA GLU A 115 -10.03 7.13 -21.42
C GLU A 115 -8.83 8.09 -21.53
N ASP A 116 -9.01 9.18 -22.29
CA ASP A 116 -8.09 10.33 -22.38
C ASP A 116 -8.12 11.23 -21.11
N ALA A 117 -8.97 10.89 -20.13
CA ALA A 117 -9.14 11.60 -18.87
C ALA A 117 -8.17 11.09 -17.77
N PRO A 118 -7.92 11.87 -16.69
CA PRO A 118 -7.14 11.38 -15.56
C PRO A 118 -7.77 10.12 -14.98
N THR A 119 -7.06 9.00 -15.09
CA THR A 119 -7.56 7.72 -14.61
C THR A 119 -7.46 7.61 -13.10
N PRO A 120 -8.28 6.77 -12.45
CA PRO A 120 -8.12 6.39 -11.04
C PRO A 120 -6.66 6.06 -10.65
N SER A 121 -5.92 5.37 -11.51
CA SER A 121 -4.50 5.08 -11.30
C SER A 121 -3.62 6.34 -11.27
N HIS A 122 -3.87 7.27 -12.19
CA HIS A 122 -3.17 8.56 -12.25
C HIS A 122 -3.48 9.40 -11.02
N GLU A 123 -4.75 9.49 -10.62
CA GLU A 123 -5.14 10.23 -9.41
C GLU A 123 -4.55 9.63 -8.13
N LEU A 124 -4.49 8.29 -8.04
CA LEU A 124 -3.83 7.59 -6.93
C LEU A 124 -2.33 7.92 -6.88
N ALA A 125 -1.64 7.83 -8.03
CA ALA A 125 -0.23 8.15 -8.15
C ALA A 125 0.05 9.62 -7.77
N SER A 126 -0.69 10.55 -8.37
CA SER A 126 -0.60 11.99 -8.11
C SER A 126 -0.84 12.31 -6.63
N SER A 127 -1.90 11.74 -6.03
CA SER A 127 -2.20 11.91 -4.59
C SER A 127 -1.08 11.38 -3.69
N LEU A 128 -0.50 10.22 -4.03
CA LEU A 128 0.65 9.66 -3.32
C LEU A 128 1.84 10.62 -3.37
N TYR A 129 2.21 11.12 -4.55
CA TYR A 129 3.38 11.99 -4.68
C TYR A 129 3.16 13.36 -4.06
N ALA A 130 1.95 13.93 -4.17
CA ALA A 130 1.59 15.14 -3.44
C ALA A 130 1.77 14.94 -1.93
N ALA A 131 1.27 13.84 -1.38
CA ALA A 131 1.43 13.52 0.04
C ALA A 131 2.90 13.32 0.46
N LEU A 132 3.71 12.60 -0.33
CA LEU A 132 5.15 12.42 -0.08
C LEU A 132 5.96 13.71 -0.26
N GLY A 133 5.43 14.63 -1.06
CA GLY A 133 5.93 15.97 -1.27
C GLY A 133 5.60 16.90 -0.11
N ASP A 134 4.44 16.77 0.53
CA ASP A 134 3.98 17.69 1.58
C ASP A 134 4.30 17.21 2.99
N ILE A 135 4.28 15.90 3.24
CA ILE A 135 4.48 15.32 4.57
C ILE A 135 5.98 15.19 4.88
N GLU A 136 6.38 15.65 6.05
CA GLU A 136 7.75 15.46 6.56
C GLU A 136 8.00 14.01 6.95
N LEU A 137 8.65 13.28 6.05
CA LEU A 137 9.15 11.91 6.28
C LEU A 137 10.68 11.93 6.14
N PRO A 138 11.42 12.35 7.18
CA PRO A 138 12.87 12.58 7.09
C PRO A 138 13.67 11.29 6.93
N HIS A 139 13.11 10.15 7.35
CA HIS A 139 13.73 8.83 7.26
C HIS A 139 13.39 8.07 5.99
N LEU A 140 12.53 8.61 5.13
CA LEU A 140 12.09 7.91 3.93
C LEU A 140 13.22 7.87 2.90
N GLU A 141 13.71 6.65 2.65
CA GLU A 141 14.84 6.37 1.76
C GLU A 141 14.39 5.68 0.47
N VAL A 142 13.36 4.83 0.54
CA VAL A 142 12.95 3.95 -0.56
C VAL A 142 11.49 4.21 -0.92
N LEU A 143 11.26 4.51 -2.20
CA LEU A 143 9.94 4.45 -2.83
C LEU A 143 9.96 3.33 -3.87
N ALA A 144 9.12 2.33 -3.70
CA ALA A 144 8.91 1.25 -4.67
C ALA A 144 7.51 1.35 -5.28
N LEU A 145 7.43 1.27 -6.60
CA LEU A 145 6.18 1.35 -7.35
C LEU A 145 6.00 0.08 -8.17
N GLY A 146 4.97 -0.70 -7.89
CA GLY A 146 4.56 -1.81 -8.75
C GLY A 146 3.48 -1.33 -9.71
N ALA A 147 3.69 -1.45 -11.02
CA ALA A 147 2.78 -0.87 -12.00
C ALA A 147 2.24 -1.91 -12.97
N ARG A 148 0.92 -2.04 -13.03
CA ARG A 148 0.21 -2.68 -14.15
C ARG A 148 -0.39 -1.59 -15.01
N ALA A 149 0.33 -1.16 -16.05
CA ALA A 149 -0.12 -0.12 -16.95
C ALA A 149 0.54 -0.25 -18.32
N ALA A 150 -0.22 0.02 -19.38
CA ALA A 150 0.32 0.13 -20.74
C ALA A 150 1.25 1.34 -20.92
N HIS A 151 0.94 2.46 -20.27
CA HIS A 151 1.59 3.75 -20.48
C HIS A 151 2.05 4.39 -19.16
N PRO A 152 3.16 5.15 -19.17
CA PRO A 152 3.73 5.74 -17.95
C PRO A 152 2.90 6.91 -17.40
N ASP A 153 2.06 7.55 -18.22
CA ASP A 153 1.15 8.63 -17.81
C ASP A 153 0.20 8.21 -16.68
N LYS A 154 -0.15 6.91 -16.61
CA LYS A 154 -0.96 6.30 -15.56
C LYS A 154 -0.30 6.33 -14.18
N LEU A 155 1.00 6.61 -14.11
CA LEU A 155 1.80 6.76 -12.89
C LEU A 155 2.22 8.21 -12.65
N SER A 156 1.63 9.19 -13.34
CA SER A 156 1.90 10.62 -13.20
C SER A 156 3.40 10.99 -13.11
N PRO A 157 4.21 10.74 -14.15
CA PRO A 157 5.66 10.94 -14.07
C PRO A 157 6.06 12.37 -13.70
N ALA A 158 5.33 13.37 -14.20
CA ALA A 158 5.57 14.77 -13.87
C ALA A 158 5.44 15.07 -12.37
N ASP A 159 4.41 14.50 -11.71
CA ASP A 159 4.17 14.67 -10.28
C ASP A 159 5.24 13.94 -9.45
N LEU A 160 5.64 12.74 -9.89
CA LEU A 160 6.73 12.01 -9.27
C LEU A 160 8.03 12.82 -9.33
N ILE A 161 8.40 13.33 -10.52
CA ILE A 161 9.62 14.12 -10.73
C ILE A 161 9.58 15.38 -9.85
N SER A 162 8.45 16.08 -9.82
CA SER A 162 8.25 17.25 -8.97
C SER A 162 8.44 16.92 -7.48
N MET A 163 7.86 15.81 -7.02
CA MET A 163 7.98 15.35 -5.64
C MET A 163 9.44 15.03 -5.27
N VAL A 164 10.16 14.24 -6.07
CA VAL A 164 11.56 13.90 -5.77
C VAL A 164 12.47 15.12 -5.84
N ALA A 165 12.23 16.05 -6.77
CA ALA A 165 12.94 17.32 -6.85
C ALA A 165 12.71 18.19 -5.61
N ALA A 166 11.47 18.27 -5.13
CA ALA A 166 11.12 19.01 -3.91
C ALA A 166 11.82 18.39 -2.68
N ARG A 167 11.79 17.06 -2.55
CA ARG A 167 12.48 16.35 -1.46
C ARG A 167 14.00 16.55 -1.49
N SER A 168 14.61 16.47 -2.67
CA SER A 168 16.04 16.71 -2.86
C SER A 168 16.43 18.13 -2.44
N ARG A 169 15.68 19.16 -2.88
CA ARG A 169 15.91 20.56 -2.49
C ARG A 169 15.77 20.82 -0.99
N ARG A 170 14.96 20.04 -0.28
CA ARG A 170 14.82 20.12 1.19
C ARG A 170 15.90 19.36 1.96
N GLY A 171 16.82 18.68 1.28
CA GLY A 171 17.88 17.91 1.92
C GLY A 171 17.44 16.52 2.39
N THR A 172 16.30 16.02 1.91
CA THR A 172 15.79 14.66 2.23
C THR A 172 15.52 13.86 0.94
N PRO A 173 16.51 13.70 0.03
CA PRO A 173 16.33 12.95 -1.21
C PRO A 173 16.03 11.49 -0.93
N LEU A 174 15.31 10.84 -1.84
CA LEU A 174 15.19 9.38 -1.82
C LEU A 174 16.54 8.77 -2.20
N GLN A 175 16.96 7.74 -1.48
CA GLN A 175 18.14 6.95 -1.84
C GLN A 175 17.84 6.02 -3.00
N ARG A 176 16.62 5.47 -3.04
CA ARG A 176 16.21 4.53 -4.08
C ARG A 176 14.77 4.76 -4.53
N LEU A 177 14.60 4.77 -5.84
CA LEU A 177 13.31 4.76 -6.52
C LEU A 177 13.25 3.53 -7.43
N ASP A 178 12.43 2.57 -7.04
CA ASP A 178 12.23 1.32 -7.77
C ASP A 178 10.88 1.35 -8.50
N ILE A 179 10.86 1.03 -9.79
CA ILE A 179 9.63 0.91 -10.57
C ILE A 179 9.59 -0.49 -11.18
N ASP A 180 8.70 -1.34 -10.67
CA ASP A 180 8.36 -2.62 -11.27
C ASP A 180 7.33 -2.46 -12.36
N LEU A 181 7.66 -2.95 -13.55
CA LEU A 181 6.72 -3.02 -14.65
C LEU A 181 6.17 -4.45 -14.72
N ILE A 182 4.91 -4.58 -14.31
CA ILE A 182 4.21 -5.85 -14.16
C ILE A 182 3.35 -6.10 -15.39
N ASN A 183 3.33 -7.34 -15.86
CA ASN A 183 2.47 -7.72 -16.98
C ASN A 183 1.00 -7.40 -16.66
N PHE A 184 0.30 -6.81 -17.62
CA PHE A 184 -1.07 -6.35 -17.44
C PHE A 184 -2.00 -6.99 -18.48
N ARG A 185 -3.32 -6.90 -18.28
CA ARG A 185 -4.31 -7.29 -19.28
C ARG A 185 -5.10 -6.05 -19.67
N PRO A 186 -5.01 -5.58 -20.93
CA PRO A 186 -5.68 -4.35 -21.35
C PRO A 186 -7.21 -4.49 -21.40
N ASP A 187 -7.69 -5.73 -21.51
CA ASP A 187 -9.10 -6.06 -21.56
C ASP A 187 -9.36 -7.33 -20.74
N ILE A 188 -10.55 -7.44 -20.14
CA ILE A 188 -11.03 -8.65 -19.46
C ILE A 188 -11.09 -9.85 -20.42
N HIS A 189 -11.25 -9.60 -21.72
CA HIS A 189 -11.26 -10.64 -22.75
C HIS A 189 -9.88 -10.96 -23.34
N ALA A 190 -8.82 -10.22 -22.96
CA ALA A 190 -7.48 -10.50 -23.45
C ALA A 190 -7.00 -11.89 -22.99
N GLN A 191 -6.72 -12.78 -23.95
CA GLN A 191 -6.29 -14.16 -23.66
C GLN A 191 -4.89 -14.24 -23.05
N ARG A 192 -4.04 -13.23 -23.26
CA ARG A 192 -2.65 -13.21 -22.79
C ARG A 192 -2.32 -11.86 -22.13
N PRO A 193 -1.55 -11.88 -21.03
CA PRO A 193 -0.97 -10.65 -20.49
C PRO A 193 -0.05 -9.98 -21.51
N MET A 194 -0.08 -8.66 -21.55
CA MET A 194 0.85 -7.82 -22.30
C MET A 194 2.00 -7.39 -21.41
N ALA A 195 3.19 -7.32 -22.02
CA ALA A 195 4.34 -6.74 -21.37
C ALA A 195 4.34 -5.21 -21.59
N PRO A 196 4.64 -4.42 -20.55
CA PRO A 196 4.81 -2.97 -20.69
C PRO A 196 6.06 -2.63 -21.52
N ASP A 197 6.01 -1.49 -22.21
CA ASP A 197 7.14 -0.95 -22.96
C ASP A 197 8.16 -0.31 -22.00
N VAL A 198 9.22 -1.05 -21.68
CA VAL A 198 10.23 -0.62 -20.71
C VAL A 198 10.95 0.64 -21.16
N ASP A 199 11.17 0.84 -22.46
CA ASP A 199 11.90 1.99 -22.97
C ASP A 199 11.06 3.26 -22.88
N LEU A 200 9.75 3.15 -23.12
CA LEU A 200 8.80 4.25 -22.91
C LEU A 200 8.77 4.70 -21.44
N PHE A 201 8.70 3.75 -20.50
CA PHE A 201 8.75 4.07 -19.07
C PHE A 201 10.11 4.64 -18.66
N ARG A 202 11.21 4.08 -19.18
CA ARG A 202 12.56 4.59 -18.92
C ARG A 202 12.69 6.05 -19.36
N ALA A 203 12.21 6.40 -20.55
CA ALA A 203 12.25 7.77 -21.04
C ALA A 203 11.41 8.72 -20.16
N ALA A 204 10.23 8.30 -19.74
CA ALA A 204 9.33 9.12 -18.91
C ALA A 204 9.89 9.41 -17.51
N PHE A 205 10.59 8.45 -16.90
CA PHE A 205 11.11 8.58 -15.53
C PHE A 205 12.60 9.00 -15.45
N ALA A 206 13.33 9.02 -16.57
CA ALA A 206 14.73 9.40 -16.62
C ALA A 206 15.07 10.72 -15.87
N PRO A 207 14.25 11.80 -15.96
CA PRO A 207 14.57 13.04 -15.25
C PRO A 207 14.60 12.90 -13.72
N ALA A 208 13.93 11.91 -13.14
CA ALA A 208 13.95 11.69 -11.69
C ALA A 208 15.34 11.28 -11.18
N ALA A 209 16.20 10.72 -12.03
CA ALA A 209 17.55 10.29 -11.68
C ALA A 209 18.45 11.42 -11.19
N GLU A 210 18.16 12.68 -11.55
CA GLU A 210 18.90 13.86 -11.06
C GLU A 210 18.60 14.18 -9.58
N HIS A 211 17.56 13.56 -9.01
CA HIS A 211 17.02 13.91 -7.70
C HIS A 211 16.98 12.76 -6.70
N VAL A 212 17.37 11.55 -7.12
CA VAL A 212 17.40 10.33 -6.29
C VAL A 212 18.77 9.68 -6.34
N GLY A 213 19.13 8.90 -5.31
CA GLY A 213 20.41 8.18 -5.27
C GLY A 213 20.52 7.11 -6.36
N ALA A 214 19.44 6.36 -6.60
CA ALA A 214 19.35 5.37 -7.65
C ALA A 214 17.91 5.25 -8.18
N LEU A 215 17.76 5.25 -9.51
CA LEU A 215 16.52 4.94 -10.21
C LEU A 215 16.67 3.57 -10.87
N GLN A 216 15.80 2.62 -10.52
CA GLN A 216 15.81 1.26 -11.05
C GLN A 216 14.45 0.94 -11.67
N LEU A 217 14.48 0.46 -12.92
CA LEU A 217 13.30 -0.04 -13.61
C LEU A 217 13.45 -1.55 -13.79
N PHE A 218 12.42 -2.28 -13.35
CA PHE A 218 12.36 -3.72 -13.37
C PHE A 218 11.22 -4.24 -14.22
N LYS A 219 11.26 -5.54 -14.52
CA LYS A 219 10.16 -6.23 -15.19
C LYS A 219 9.80 -7.49 -14.41
N ASN A 220 8.64 -7.47 -13.75
CA ASN A 220 8.16 -8.53 -12.87
C ASN A 220 9.24 -8.96 -11.85
N ALA A 221 9.88 -8.00 -11.19
CA ALA A 221 10.89 -8.28 -10.16
C ALA A 221 10.29 -8.42 -8.77
N ASP A 222 8.99 -8.24 -8.64
CA ASP A 222 8.25 -8.43 -7.41
C ASP A 222 8.72 -7.44 -6.30
N VAL A 223 9.07 -6.21 -6.67
CA VAL A 223 9.57 -5.20 -5.67
C VAL A 223 8.47 -4.72 -4.71
N CYS A 224 7.21 -4.87 -5.09
CA CYS A 224 6.04 -4.67 -4.21
C CYS A 224 5.43 -6.00 -3.78
N HIS A 225 6.16 -7.11 -3.87
CA HIS A 225 5.63 -8.43 -3.53
C HIS A 225 5.37 -8.54 -2.04
N PHE A 226 4.25 -9.18 -1.76
CA PHE A 226 3.90 -9.55 -0.43
C PHE A 226 4.14 -11.04 -0.23
N GLU A 227 4.82 -11.38 0.86
CA GLU A 227 4.87 -12.72 1.39
C GLU A 227 4.38 -12.73 2.84
N LEU A 228 3.50 -13.68 3.14
CA LEU A 228 3.05 -13.90 4.51
C LEU A 228 4.24 -14.44 5.29
N ARG A 229 4.67 -13.69 6.30
CA ARG A 229 5.86 -14.04 7.08
C ARG A 229 5.60 -15.28 7.94
N GLU A 230 6.66 -16.05 8.20
CA GLU A 230 6.62 -17.28 9.01
C GLU A 230 5.93 -17.12 10.37
N MET A 231 5.97 -15.93 10.97
CA MET A 231 5.28 -15.65 12.24
C MET A 231 3.76 -15.87 12.20
N TRP A 232 3.17 -15.85 11.01
CA TRP A 232 1.75 -16.14 10.80
C TRP A 232 1.50 -17.64 10.63
N ALA A 233 2.52 -18.44 10.32
CA ALA A 233 2.44 -19.89 10.30
C ALA A 233 2.61 -20.43 11.72
N MET A 234 1.50 -20.52 12.45
CA MET A 234 1.46 -21.08 13.81
C MET A 234 0.58 -22.33 13.84
N PRO A 235 1.11 -23.53 13.50
CA PRO A 235 0.35 -24.77 13.48
C PRO A 235 -0.33 -25.09 14.82
N GLU A 236 0.26 -24.64 15.92
CA GLU A 236 -0.32 -24.80 17.25
C GLU A 236 -1.50 -23.85 17.48
N ALA A 237 -1.45 -22.62 16.96
CA ALA A 237 -2.55 -21.67 17.08
C ALA A 237 -3.78 -22.15 16.29
N GLU A 238 -3.57 -22.72 15.10
CA GLU A 238 -4.66 -23.29 14.28
C GLU A 238 -5.43 -24.40 15.02
N ARG A 239 -4.79 -25.13 15.95
CA ARG A 239 -5.47 -26.14 16.78
C ARG A 239 -6.46 -25.55 17.78
N TYR A 240 -6.29 -24.27 18.15
CA TYR A 240 -7.16 -23.57 19.09
C TYR A 240 -8.22 -22.71 18.39
N TRP A 241 -8.12 -22.54 17.06
CA TRP A 241 -9.06 -21.78 16.27
C TRP A 241 -10.29 -22.65 15.96
N ASN A 242 -11.28 -22.65 16.86
CA ASN A 242 -12.62 -23.18 16.56
C ASN A 242 -13.44 -22.14 15.80
N ILE A 243 -12.96 -21.77 14.62
CA ILE A 243 -13.60 -20.78 13.73
C ILE A 243 -14.18 -21.54 12.54
N PRO A 244 -15.43 -21.26 12.11
CA PRO A 244 -15.98 -21.78 10.86
C PRO A 244 -15.02 -21.54 9.67
N GLU A 245 -14.95 -22.48 8.73
CA GLU A 245 -13.97 -22.43 7.61
C GLU A 245 -14.10 -21.16 6.75
N ASP A 246 -15.32 -20.65 6.60
CA ASP A 246 -15.65 -19.40 5.90
C ASP A 246 -15.23 -18.13 6.66
N SER A 247 -14.95 -18.25 7.95
CA SER A 247 -14.50 -17.16 8.84
C SER A 247 -13.00 -17.24 9.15
N ILE A 248 -12.29 -18.25 8.63
CA ILE A 248 -10.84 -18.34 8.74
C ILE A 248 -10.24 -17.18 7.91
N PRO A 249 -9.42 -16.31 8.53
CA PRO A 249 -8.65 -15.31 7.80
C PRO A 249 -7.92 -15.95 6.63
N PHE A 250 -8.26 -15.56 5.42
CA PHE A 250 -7.64 -16.09 4.22
C PHE A 250 -6.76 -15.03 3.60
N TYR A 251 -5.52 -15.40 3.33
CA TYR A 251 -4.56 -14.48 2.75
C TYR A 251 -4.87 -14.28 1.26
N ARG A 252 -5.72 -13.29 0.94
CA ARG A 252 -6.02 -12.94 -0.46
C ARG A 252 -5.29 -11.70 -0.88
N LEU A 253 -4.36 -11.92 -1.79
CA LEU A 253 -3.75 -10.86 -2.55
C LEU A 253 -4.66 -10.45 -3.70
N TYR A 254 -5.02 -9.17 -3.75
CA TYR A 254 -5.66 -8.57 -4.92
C TYR A 254 -4.69 -8.43 -6.11
N TRP A 255 -3.47 -8.93 -5.93
CA TRP A 255 -2.42 -8.97 -6.94
C TRP A 255 -2.51 -10.19 -7.87
N HIS A 256 -3.21 -11.29 -7.53
CA HIS A 256 -3.23 -12.50 -8.36
C HIS A 256 -4.55 -12.72 -9.10
#